data_AF-A0A6P1CUH8-F1
#
_entry.id   AF-A0A6P1CUH8-F1
#
_cell.length_a   1.000
_cell.length_b   1.000
_cell.length_c   1.000
_cell.angle_alpha   90.00
_cell.angle_beta   90.00
_cell.angle_gamma   90.00
#
_symmetry.space_group_name_H-M   'P 1'
#
loop_
_entity.id
_entity.type
_entity.pdbx_description
1 polymer ?
#
loop_
_entity_poly.entity_id
_entity_poly.type
_entity_poly.pdbx_seq_one_letter_code
_entity_poly.pdbx_strand_id
1 'polypeptide(L)'
;PGTAPPVPADAPPVGAVPGVPEAAPAVQRWAVDLENSTIAQLQTTCWMLPPLTVAEMYADPQPVLAALAQPGSVTDDVITWRGAGTTVTVDRAAVATGYACPRVFAAGTEPGYDDADARHTVRRYLARLIGKPLDPSDQEGTHPLICTANPATWDPQGTGTPIPAPLANNPGRLTGTTAFADQQISSRALRAGYVTVQVPVTNSSGVTQTRTFTLREGADGYCIGDVSP
;
A
#
# COMPACT_ATOMS: atom_id res chain seq x y z
N PRO A 1 20.65 10.31 -6.51
CA PRO A 1 20.10 8.94 -6.63
C PRO A 1 21.22 7.90 -6.60
N GLY A 2 21.35 7.16 -5.50
CA GLY A 2 22.28 6.04 -5.43
C GLY A 2 21.78 4.89 -6.30
N THR A 3 22.66 4.28 -7.08
CA THR A 3 22.35 3.02 -7.78
C THR A 3 22.05 1.93 -6.75
N ALA A 4 20.94 1.22 -6.93
CA ALA A 4 20.60 0.08 -6.08
C ALA A 4 21.74 -0.94 -6.10
N PRO A 5 21.99 -1.68 -4.99
CA PRO A 5 23.00 -2.72 -4.95
C PRO A 5 22.83 -3.75 -6.09
N PRO A 6 23.91 -4.37 -6.57
CA PRO A 6 23.80 -5.43 -7.57
C PRO A 6 22.91 -6.56 -7.04
N VAL A 7 22.14 -7.18 -7.92
CA VAL A 7 21.34 -8.36 -7.57
C VAL A 7 22.30 -9.52 -7.23
N PRO A 8 22.07 -10.26 -6.12
CA PRO A 8 22.87 -11.45 -5.80
C PRO A 8 22.88 -12.45 -6.95
N ALA A 9 24.02 -13.12 -7.18
CA ALA A 9 24.19 -14.05 -8.30
C ALA A 9 23.33 -15.31 -8.17
N ASP A 10 22.94 -15.66 -6.95
CA ASP A 10 22.09 -16.77 -6.54
C ASP A 10 20.63 -16.35 -6.32
N ALA A 11 20.25 -15.11 -6.68
CA ALA A 11 18.88 -14.65 -6.54
C ALA A 11 17.91 -15.53 -7.35
N PRO A 12 16.72 -15.86 -6.80
CA PRO A 12 15.70 -16.58 -7.54
C PRO A 12 15.41 -15.96 -8.90
N PRO A 13 15.18 -16.77 -9.94
CA PRO A 13 14.88 -16.24 -11.26
C PRO A 13 13.54 -15.50 -11.26
N VAL A 14 13.52 -14.31 -11.84
CA VAL A 14 12.28 -13.58 -12.15
C VAL A 14 12.24 -13.39 -13.67
N GLY A 15 11.15 -13.83 -14.29
CA GLY A 15 10.99 -13.75 -15.73
C GLY A 15 10.90 -12.30 -16.20
N ALA A 16 11.48 -12.04 -17.36
CA ALA A 16 11.53 -10.72 -17.94
C ALA A 16 10.13 -10.15 -18.22
N VAL A 17 10.03 -8.82 -18.15
CA VAL A 17 8.82 -8.06 -18.48
C VAL A 17 9.12 -7.23 -19.72
N PRO A 18 8.60 -7.58 -20.90
CA PRO A 18 8.81 -6.80 -22.10
C PRO A 18 8.42 -5.33 -21.90
N GLY A 19 9.35 -4.41 -22.21
CA GLY A 19 9.15 -2.97 -22.05
C GLY A 19 9.47 -2.40 -20.66
N VAL A 20 9.83 -3.24 -19.67
CA VAL A 20 10.22 -2.81 -18.31
C VAL A 20 11.42 -3.65 -17.80
N PRO A 21 12.63 -3.42 -18.32
CA PRO A 21 13.81 -4.22 -17.97
C PRO A 21 14.19 -4.14 -16.48
N GLU A 22 13.84 -3.06 -15.78
CA GLU A 22 14.11 -2.84 -14.37
C GLU A 22 13.24 -3.70 -13.42
N ALA A 23 12.14 -4.28 -13.91
CA ALA A 23 11.18 -5.04 -13.11
C ALA A 23 11.78 -6.29 -12.49
N ALA A 24 12.42 -7.14 -13.29
CA ALA A 24 12.99 -8.40 -12.81
C ALA A 24 14.05 -8.15 -11.73
N PRO A 25 15.08 -7.29 -11.93
CA PRO A 25 16.05 -6.99 -10.88
C PRO A 25 15.45 -6.44 -9.58
N ALA A 26 14.42 -5.59 -9.65
CA ALA A 26 13.79 -5.03 -8.46
C ALA A 26 13.07 -6.10 -7.63
N VAL A 27 12.39 -7.03 -8.30
CA VAL A 27 11.67 -8.14 -7.64
C VAL A 27 12.63 -9.25 -7.21
N GLN A 28 13.74 -9.47 -7.92
CA GLN A 28 14.76 -10.44 -7.51
C GLN A 28 15.37 -10.12 -6.15
N ARG A 29 15.62 -8.84 -5.86
CA ARG A 29 16.12 -8.43 -4.53
C ARG A 29 15.11 -8.78 -3.42
N TRP A 30 13.83 -8.57 -3.68
CA TRP A 30 12.78 -8.99 -2.76
C TRP A 30 12.66 -10.52 -2.66
N ALA A 31 12.82 -11.26 -3.77
CA ALA A 31 12.75 -12.71 -3.78
C ALA A 31 13.86 -13.36 -2.95
N VAL A 32 15.06 -12.76 -2.92
CA VAL A 32 16.13 -13.16 -2.00
C VAL A 32 15.68 -13.00 -0.55
N ASP A 33 15.04 -11.89 -0.21
CA ASP A 33 14.53 -11.69 1.15
C ASP A 33 13.38 -12.64 1.49
N LEU A 34 12.52 -12.97 0.53
CA LEU A 34 11.44 -13.95 0.73
C LEU A 34 11.99 -15.32 1.17
N GLU A 35 13.13 -15.76 0.64
CA GLU A 35 13.75 -17.03 1.01
C GLU A 35 14.53 -16.98 2.32
N ASN A 36 15.17 -15.84 2.62
CA ASN A 36 16.19 -15.74 3.66
C ASN A 36 15.76 -14.95 4.90
N SER A 37 14.71 -14.15 4.80
CA SER A 37 14.23 -13.29 5.89
C SER A 37 13.06 -13.92 6.64
N THR A 38 12.93 -13.54 7.90
CA THR A 38 11.71 -13.79 8.68
C THR A 38 10.55 -12.93 8.18
N ILE A 39 9.31 -13.38 8.42
CA ILE A 39 8.11 -12.57 8.13
C ILE A 39 8.17 -11.19 8.81
N ALA A 40 8.71 -11.09 10.04
CA ALA A 40 8.85 -9.81 10.73
C ALA A 40 9.82 -8.83 10.02
N GLN A 41 10.90 -9.36 9.44
CA GLN A 41 11.81 -8.56 8.61
C GLN A 41 11.11 -8.13 7.31
N LEU A 42 10.39 -9.03 6.64
CA LEU A 42 9.60 -8.69 5.45
C LEU A 42 8.51 -7.66 5.73
N GLN A 43 7.85 -7.70 6.89
CA GLN A 43 6.89 -6.68 7.32
C GLN A 43 7.55 -5.31 7.52
N THR A 44 8.79 -5.29 7.97
CA THR A 44 9.57 -4.05 8.14
C THR A 44 9.99 -3.49 6.78
N THR A 45 10.49 -4.34 5.88
CA THR A 45 10.93 -3.90 4.55
C THR A 45 9.73 -3.52 3.66
N CYS A 46 8.65 -4.30 3.70
CA CYS A 46 7.42 -4.09 2.95
C CYS A 46 6.38 -3.27 3.73
N TRP A 47 6.83 -2.23 4.42
CA TRP A 47 6.03 -1.43 5.34
C TRP A 47 4.81 -0.73 4.69
N MET A 48 4.78 -0.60 3.36
CA MET A 48 3.60 -0.07 2.63
C MET A 48 2.44 -1.07 2.58
N LEU A 49 2.70 -2.37 2.75
CA LEU A 49 1.69 -3.41 2.83
C LEU A 49 1.24 -3.61 4.28
N PRO A 50 -0.04 -3.95 4.53
CA PRO A 50 -0.49 -4.28 5.88
C PRO A 50 0.29 -5.50 6.43
N PRO A 51 0.74 -5.49 7.70
CA PRO A 51 1.59 -6.56 8.22
C PRO A 51 0.98 -7.96 8.16
N LEU A 52 -0.33 -8.08 8.39
CA LEU A 52 -1.01 -9.38 8.29
C LEU A 52 -1.10 -9.84 6.83
N THR A 53 -1.35 -8.93 5.88
CA THR A 53 -1.31 -9.23 4.45
C THR A 53 0.07 -9.72 4.02
N VAL A 54 1.16 -9.10 4.51
CA VAL A 54 2.53 -9.59 4.29
C VAL A 54 2.71 -11.01 4.85
N ALA A 55 2.24 -11.25 6.08
CA ALA A 55 2.36 -12.56 6.71
C ALA A 55 1.60 -13.64 5.94
N GLU A 56 0.41 -13.34 5.42
CA GLU A 56 -0.42 -14.27 4.65
C GLU A 56 0.17 -14.52 3.26
N MET A 57 0.50 -13.47 2.52
CA MET A 57 0.99 -13.57 1.14
C MET A 57 2.35 -14.27 1.05
N TYR A 58 3.20 -14.11 2.06
CA TYR A 58 4.59 -14.60 2.05
C TYR A 58 4.80 -15.84 2.92
N ALA A 59 3.72 -16.42 3.49
CA ALA A 59 3.79 -17.61 4.33
C ALA A 59 4.33 -18.84 3.59
N ASP A 60 4.00 -18.97 2.30
CA ASP A 60 4.49 -20.04 1.43
C ASP A 60 5.24 -19.46 0.22
N PRO A 61 6.59 -19.40 0.28
CA PRO A 61 7.39 -18.83 -0.79
C PRO A 61 7.32 -19.56 -2.12
N GLN A 62 7.15 -20.89 -2.11
CA GLN A 62 7.42 -21.71 -3.30
C GLN A 62 6.47 -21.44 -4.47
N PRO A 63 5.13 -21.35 -4.29
CA PRO A 63 4.22 -20.96 -5.35
C PRO A 63 4.49 -19.56 -5.90
N VAL A 64 4.94 -18.63 -5.04
CA VAL A 64 5.25 -17.24 -5.41
C VAL A 64 6.48 -17.17 -6.29
N LEU A 65 7.56 -17.84 -5.90
CA LEU A 65 8.80 -17.94 -6.69
C LEU A 65 8.55 -18.66 -8.02
N ALA A 66 7.73 -19.71 -8.04
CA ALA A 66 7.38 -20.42 -9.27
C ALA A 66 6.59 -19.55 -10.25
N ALA A 67 5.67 -18.70 -9.75
CA ALA A 67 4.95 -17.73 -10.57
C ALA A 67 5.90 -16.66 -11.13
N LEU A 68 6.80 -16.13 -10.29
CA LEU A 68 7.78 -15.12 -10.69
C LEU A 68 8.76 -15.63 -11.75
N ALA A 69 9.09 -16.92 -11.77
CA ALA A 69 9.97 -17.50 -12.79
C ALA A 69 9.35 -17.51 -14.20
N GLN A 70 8.03 -17.31 -14.34
CA GLN A 70 7.36 -17.19 -15.64
C GLN A 70 7.60 -15.81 -16.27
N PRO A 71 7.47 -15.64 -17.60
CA PRO A 71 7.50 -14.32 -18.21
C PRO A 71 6.41 -13.39 -17.63
N GLY A 72 6.75 -12.14 -17.36
CA GLY A 72 5.81 -11.15 -16.86
C GLY A 72 5.11 -10.37 -17.97
N SER A 73 3.99 -9.75 -17.61
CA SER A 73 3.23 -8.80 -18.45
C SER A 73 3.09 -7.47 -17.72
N VAL A 74 2.82 -6.38 -18.45
CA VAL A 74 2.68 -5.05 -17.87
C VAL A 74 1.49 -4.32 -18.50
N THR A 75 0.72 -3.64 -17.66
CA THR A 75 -0.24 -2.59 -18.05
C THR A 75 0.39 -1.22 -17.80
N ASP A 76 -0.37 -0.14 -17.86
CA ASP A 76 0.17 1.20 -17.57
C ASP A 76 0.74 1.26 -16.14
N ASP A 77 0.03 0.68 -15.17
CA ASP A 77 0.34 0.84 -13.75
C ASP A 77 0.82 -0.44 -13.05
N VAL A 78 0.51 -1.64 -13.58
CA VAL A 78 0.74 -2.90 -12.87
C VAL A 78 1.56 -3.87 -13.70
N ILE A 79 2.55 -4.49 -13.06
CA ILE A 79 3.32 -5.61 -13.60
C ILE A 79 2.78 -6.90 -12.98
N THR A 80 2.64 -7.94 -13.78
CA THR A 80 2.05 -9.22 -13.35
C THR A 80 2.84 -10.42 -13.84
N TRP A 81 3.08 -11.36 -12.94
CA TRP A 81 3.55 -12.71 -13.22
C TRP A 81 2.47 -13.72 -12.82
N ARG A 82 2.30 -14.78 -13.63
CA ARG A 82 1.24 -15.78 -13.41
C ARG A 82 1.85 -17.18 -13.43
N GLY A 83 1.64 -17.92 -12.35
CA GLY A 83 1.88 -19.35 -12.26
C GLY A 83 0.56 -20.15 -12.32
N ALA A 84 0.64 -21.46 -12.07
CA ALA A 84 -0.51 -22.36 -12.16
C ALA A 84 -1.61 -22.05 -11.12
N GLY A 85 -1.25 -21.57 -9.94
CA GLY A 85 -2.18 -21.28 -8.83
C GLY A 85 -2.00 -19.91 -8.19
N THR A 86 -1.05 -19.11 -8.69
CA THR A 86 -0.59 -17.88 -8.04
C THR A 86 -0.42 -16.77 -9.06
N THR A 87 -0.94 -15.60 -8.75
CA THR A 87 -0.69 -14.35 -9.47
C THR A 87 0.12 -13.45 -8.56
N VAL A 88 1.22 -12.90 -9.08
CA VAL A 88 2.07 -11.95 -8.37
C VAL A 88 2.02 -10.62 -9.10
N THR A 89 1.70 -9.55 -8.39
CA THR A 89 1.64 -8.20 -8.97
C THR A 89 2.54 -7.23 -8.25
N VAL A 90 3.05 -6.25 -8.98
CA VAL A 90 3.84 -5.14 -8.46
C VAL A 90 3.39 -3.86 -9.14
N ASP A 91 3.24 -2.78 -8.38
CA ASP A 91 3.01 -1.46 -8.95
C ASP A 91 4.25 -1.00 -9.71
N ARG A 92 4.07 -0.51 -10.93
CA ARG A 92 5.15 -0.06 -11.80
C ARG A 92 6.00 1.04 -11.13
N ALA A 93 5.37 1.91 -10.35
CA ALA A 93 6.06 2.94 -9.58
C ALA A 93 7.02 2.37 -8.52
N ALA A 94 6.69 1.23 -7.90
CA ALA A 94 7.53 0.59 -6.90
C ALA A 94 8.85 0.07 -7.50
N VAL A 95 8.82 -0.37 -8.75
CA VAL A 95 10.02 -0.87 -9.46
C VAL A 95 11.09 0.20 -9.62
N ALA A 96 10.70 1.46 -9.81
CA ALA A 96 11.64 2.57 -9.99
C ALA A 96 12.55 2.79 -8.76
N THR A 97 12.16 2.28 -7.59
CA THR A 97 12.97 2.34 -6.35
C THR A 97 14.10 1.31 -6.33
N GLY A 98 14.04 0.31 -7.22
CA GLY A 98 14.99 -0.81 -7.27
C GLY A 98 14.70 -1.93 -6.27
N TYR A 99 13.66 -1.84 -5.45
CA TYR A 99 13.19 -2.92 -4.60
C TYR A 99 11.66 -2.88 -4.53
N ALA A 100 10.98 -3.94 -4.97
CA ALA A 100 9.53 -3.94 -5.05
C ALA A 100 8.92 -5.11 -4.26
N CYS A 101 8.06 -4.77 -3.29
CA CYS A 101 7.27 -5.71 -2.51
C CYS A 101 6.00 -6.09 -3.28
N PRO A 102 5.87 -7.34 -3.76
CA PRO A 102 4.73 -7.76 -4.55
C PRO A 102 3.48 -8.03 -3.71
N ARG A 103 2.32 -7.95 -4.36
CA ARG A 103 1.10 -8.57 -3.84
C ARG A 103 0.94 -9.95 -4.46
N VAL A 104 0.39 -10.88 -3.69
CA VAL A 104 0.21 -12.28 -4.08
C VAL A 104 -1.27 -12.62 -3.98
N PHE A 105 -1.81 -13.17 -5.05
CA PHE A 105 -3.20 -13.57 -5.15
C PHE A 105 -3.30 -15.02 -5.63
N ALA A 106 -4.40 -15.69 -5.28
CA ALA A 106 -4.75 -16.94 -5.92
C ALA A 106 -5.01 -16.72 -7.42
N ALA A 107 -4.72 -17.72 -8.25
CA ALA A 107 -5.02 -17.66 -9.68
C ALA A 107 -6.53 -17.46 -9.91
N GLY A 108 -6.86 -16.54 -10.82
CA GLY A 108 -8.25 -16.18 -11.14
C GLY A 108 -8.88 -15.14 -10.20
N THR A 109 -8.20 -14.75 -9.12
CA THR A 109 -8.62 -13.60 -8.31
C THR A 109 -8.20 -12.31 -9.00
N GLU A 110 -9.13 -11.35 -9.10
CA GLU A 110 -8.83 -10.02 -9.59
C GLU A 110 -7.93 -9.28 -8.58
N PRO A 111 -6.73 -8.80 -8.98
CA PRO A 111 -5.89 -8.00 -8.10
C PRO A 111 -6.60 -6.72 -7.67
N GLY A 112 -6.50 -6.39 -6.39
CA GLY A 112 -7.11 -5.18 -5.84
C GLY A 112 -6.71 -4.94 -4.40
N TYR A 113 -7.27 -3.86 -3.84
CA TYR A 113 -7.02 -3.47 -2.46
C TYR A 113 -8.22 -3.83 -1.59
N ASP A 114 -7.95 -4.23 -0.35
CA ASP A 114 -8.97 -4.65 0.58
C ASP A 114 -9.12 -3.71 1.78
N ASP A 115 -10.00 -4.08 2.69
CA ASP A 115 -10.24 -3.36 3.94
C ASP A 115 -8.97 -3.24 4.82
N ALA A 116 -8.02 -4.19 4.75
CA ALA A 116 -6.77 -4.11 5.47
C ALA A 116 -5.85 -3.03 4.90
N ASP A 117 -5.84 -2.84 3.58
CA ASP A 117 -5.14 -1.72 2.93
C ASP A 117 -5.72 -0.38 3.38
N ALA A 118 -7.05 -0.25 3.41
CA ALA A 118 -7.70 0.97 3.88
C ALA A 118 -7.32 1.31 5.33
N ARG A 119 -7.33 0.31 6.23
CA ARG A 119 -6.89 0.49 7.63
C ARG A 119 -5.42 0.87 7.72
N HIS A 120 -4.57 0.26 6.90
CA HIS A 120 -3.14 0.53 6.89
C HIS A 120 -2.80 1.91 6.33
N THR A 121 -3.54 2.41 5.35
CA THR A 121 -3.47 3.81 4.90
C THR A 121 -3.71 4.79 6.06
N VAL A 122 -4.75 4.57 6.87
CA VAL A 122 -5.03 5.42 8.05
C VAL A 122 -3.95 5.28 9.11
N ARG A 123 -3.47 4.06 9.36
CA ARG A 123 -2.36 3.80 10.29
C ARG A 123 -1.12 4.61 9.91
N ARG A 124 -0.70 4.53 8.64
CA ARG A 124 0.45 5.28 8.11
C ARG A 124 0.25 6.78 8.25
N TYR A 125 -0.93 7.29 7.87
CA TYR A 125 -1.25 8.71 8.00
C TYR A 125 -1.14 9.21 9.45
N LEU A 126 -1.72 8.48 10.41
CA LEU A 126 -1.66 8.85 11.83
C LEU A 126 -0.24 8.68 12.41
N ALA A 127 0.49 7.64 12.00
CA ALA A 127 1.87 7.41 12.38
C ALA A 127 2.77 8.59 11.97
N ARG A 128 2.61 9.12 10.75
CA ARG A 128 3.27 10.36 10.30
C ARG A 128 2.91 11.56 11.16
N LEU A 129 1.61 11.75 11.45
CA LEU A 129 1.14 12.91 12.22
C LEU A 129 1.72 12.97 13.64
N ILE A 130 1.94 11.82 14.29
CA ILE A 130 2.54 11.76 15.63
C ILE A 130 4.07 11.72 15.61
N GLY A 131 4.70 11.91 14.45
CA GLY A 131 6.16 11.91 14.29
C GLY A 131 6.81 10.53 14.40
N LYS A 132 6.05 9.46 14.15
CA LYS A 132 6.52 8.06 14.17
C LYS A 132 6.13 7.35 12.88
N PRO A 133 6.56 7.82 11.69
CA PRO A 133 6.24 7.15 10.44
C PRO A 133 6.76 5.71 10.47
N LEU A 134 6.10 4.81 9.72
CA LEU A 134 6.50 3.40 9.69
C LEU A 134 7.87 3.19 9.05
N ASP A 135 8.24 4.09 8.14
CA ASP A 135 9.57 4.19 7.55
C ASP A 135 9.94 5.67 7.37
N PRO A 136 11.21 6.09 7.51
CA PRO A 136 11.61 7.49 7.32
C PRO A 136 11.29 8.07 5.93
N SER A 137 11.17 7.22 4.91
CA SER A 137 10.77 7.61 3.55
C SER A 137 9.26 7.82 3.41
N ASP A 138 8.45 7.40 4.39
CA ASP A 138 6.99 7.49 4.41
C ASP A 138 6.50 8.94 4.52
N GLN A 139 6.53 9.65 3.40
CA GLN A 139 6.21 11.08 3.30
C GLN A 139 5.16 11.31 2.22
N GLU A 140 4.35 12.36 2.38
CA GLU A 140 3.24 12.64 1.45
C GLU A 140 3.71 12.90 0.01
N GLY A 141 4.90 13.49 -0.18
CA GLY A 141 5.43 13.77 -1.51
C GLY A 141 5.94 12.55 -2.28
N THR A 142 6.29 11.45 -1.59
CA THR A 142 6.83 10.22 -2.19
C THR A 142 5.83 9.07 -2.14
N HIS A 143 4.99 9.05 -1.11
CA HIS A 143 3.93 8.06 -0.88
C HIS A 143 2.65 8.80 -0.48
N PRO A 144 1.89 9.37 -1.43
CA PRO A 144 0.70 10.14 -1.10
C PRO A 144 -0.35 9.28 -0.41
N LEU A 145 -0.92 9.78 0.68
CA LEU A 145 -2.03 9.15 1.40
C LEU A 145 -3.28 10.02 1.38
N ILE A 146 -3.18 11.28 0.95
CA ILE A 146 -4.31 12.21 0.82
C ILE A 146 -4.77 12.20 -0.64
N CYS A 147 -6.08 12.06 -0.86
CA CYS A 147 -6.63 12.13 -2.21
C CYS A 147 -6.32 13.49 -2.83
N THR A 148 -6.02 13.52 -4.13
CA THR A 148 -5.74 14.79 -4.82
C THR A 148 -6.98 15.68 -4.87
N ALA A 149 -6.78 17.00 -4.82
CA ALA A 149 -7.87 17.95 -5.01
C ALA A 149 -8.34 18.01 -6.47
N ASN A 150 -7.43 17.74 -7.42
CA ASN A 150 -7.67 17.83 -8.86
C ASN A 150 -7.15 16.58 -9.60
N PRO A 151 -7.93 16.04 -10.57
CA PRO A 151 -9.31 16.41 -10.85
C PRO A 151 -10.25 16.06 -9.67
N ALA A 152 -11.33 16.84 -9.53
CA ALA A 152 -12.37 16.59 -8.54
C ALA A 152 -13.06 15.25 -8.84
N THR A 153 -12.78 14.24 -8.03
CA THR A 153 -13.32 12.86 -8.18
C THR A 153 -13.99 12.35 -6.90
N TRP A 154 -14.11 13.19 -5.88
CA TRP A 154 -14.62 12.79 -4.57
C TRP A 154 -16.14 12.86 -4.52
N ASP A 155 -16.83 11.71 -4.48
CA ASP A 155 -18.28 11.59 -4.34
C ASP A 155 -18.69 10.38 -3.47
N PRO A 156 -18.37 10.39 -2.16
CA PRO A 156 -18.68 9.27 -1.27
C PRO A 156 -20.20 9.05 -1.10
N GLN A 157 -21.04 10.06 -1.40
CA GLN A 157 -22.50 9.97 -1.29
C GLN A 157 -23.21 9.62 -2.61
N GLY A 158 -22.52 9.69 -3.75
CA GLY A 158 -23.08 9.34 -5.07
C GLY A 158 -24.08 10.31 -5.59
N THR A 159 -23.79 11.57 -5.35
CA THR A 159 -24.56 12.68 -5.88
C THR A 159 -24.43 12.77 -7.40
N GLY A 160 -23.42 12.12 -8.00
CA GLY A 160 -23.07 12.27 -9.42
C GLY A 160 -22.32 13.57 -9.71
N THR A 161 -22.03 14.38 -8.69
CA THR A 161 -21.34 15.66 -8.79
C THR A 161 -20.09 15.60 -7.92
N PRO A 162 -18.95 15.13 -8.46
CA PRO A 162 -17.75 14.98 -7.66
C PRO A 162 -17.19 16.35 -7.27
N ILE A 163 -16.67 16.42 -6.05
CA ILE A 163 -16.01 17.60 -5.49
C ILE A 163 -14.51 17.33 -5.31
N PRO A 164 -13.68 18.35 -5.06
CA PRO A 164 -12.35 18.15 -4.51
C PRO A 164 -12.42 17.42 -3.17
N ALA A 165 -11.49 16.49 -2.92
CA ALA A 165 -11.42 15.80 -1.64
C ALA A 165 -11.25 16.81 -0.48
N PRO A 166 -12.13 16.82 0.54
CA PRO A 166 -12.09 17.80 1.63
C PRO A 166 -10.74 17.91 2.35
N LEU A 167 -10.07 16.78 2.61
CA LEU A 167 -8.78 16.75 3.30
C LEU A 167 -7.66 17.37 2.47
N ALA A 168 -7.71 17.29 1.14
CA ALA A 168 -6.72 17.90 0.24
C ALA A 168 -6.64 19.43 0.41
N ASN A 169 -7.78 20.06 0.67
CA ASN A 169 -7.88 21.50 0.91
C ASN A 169 -7.66 21.89 2.38
N ASN A 170 -7.59 20.92 3.29
CA ASN A 170 -7.37 21.14 4.71
C ASN A 170 -6.48 20.04 5.31
N PRO A 171 -5.22 19.89 4.87
CA PRO A 171 -4.34 18.82 5.33
C PRO A 171 -4.02 18.91 6.82
N GLY A 172 -4.18 20.10 7.42
CA GLY A 172 -3.97 20.37 8.85
C GLY A 172 -5.14 19.96 9.75
N ARG A 173 -6.19 19.28 9.25
CA ARG A 173 -7.40 18.96 10.02
C ARG A 173 -7.18 18.15 11.30
N LEU A 174 -6.10 17.38 11.36
CA LEU A 174 -5.70 16.60 12.54
C LEU A 174 -4.42 17.15 13.22
N THR A 175 -4.06 18.40 12.96
CA THR A 175 -2.94 19.06 13.65
C THR A 175 -3.13 18.98 15.16
N GLY A 176 -2.07 18.64 15.89
CA GLY A 176 -2.12 18.46 17.34
C GLY A 176 -2.53 17.04 17.79
N THR A 177 -2.66 16.09 16.86
CA THR A 177 -2.75 14.66 17.21
C THR A 177 -1.45 14.19 17.88
N THR A 178 -1.56 13.51 19.02
CA THR A 178 -0.41 13.03 19.81
C THR A 178 -0.37 11.51 19.95
N ALA A 179 -1.52 10.83 19.85
CA ALA A 179 -1.61 9.38 19.88
C ALA A 179 -2.85 8.88 19.14
N PHE A 180 -2.88 7.59 18.81
CA PHE A 180 -4.05 6.88 18.30
C PHE A 180 -4.03 5.43 18.80
N ALA A 181 -5.21 4.82 18.93
CA ALA A 181 -5.35 3.43 19.34
C ALA A 181 -5.18 2.49 18.13
N ASP A 182 -3.93 2.17 17.77
CA ASP A 182 -3.57 1.34 16.61
C ASP A 182 -4.33 -0.01 16.55
N GLN A 183 -4.56 -0.63 17.71
CA GLN A 183 -5.25 -1.91 17.83
C GLN A 183 -6.79 -1.79 17.75
N GLN A 184 -7.33 -0.58 17.64
CA GLN A 184 -8.77 -0.31 17.55
C GLN A 184 -9.17 0.30 16.20
N ILE A 185 -8.29 0.22 15.19
CA ILE A 185 -8.62 0.60 13.83
C ILE A 185 -9.61 -0.41 13.26
N SER A 186 -10.78 0.06 12.83
CA SER A 186 -11.82 -0.76 12.21
C SER A 186 -12.28 -0.14 10.90
N SER A 187 -12.72 -0.95 9.95
CA SER A 187 -13.23 -0.50 8.66
C SER A 187 -14.68 -0.91 8.44
N ARG A 188 -15.37 -0.16 7.60
CA ARG A 188 -16.67 -0.51 7.06
C ARG A 188 -16.75 -0.04 5.62
N ALA A 189 -17.04 -0.96 4.71
CA ALA A 189 -17.37 -0.62 3.33
C ALA A 189 -18.53 0.37 3.28
N LEU A 190 -18.41 1.40 2.45
CA LEU A 190 -19.46 2.39 2.25
C LEU A 190 -20.23 2.07 0.96
N ARG A 191 -19.56 2.23 -0.20
CA ARG A 191 -20.07 1.96 -1.55
C ARG A 191 -19.00 2.28 -2.59
N ALA A 192 -19.09 1.71 -3.79
CA ALA A 192 -18.38 2.17 -5.00
C ALA A 192 -16.90 2.55 -4.80
N GLY A 193 -16.10 1.67 -4.19
CA GLY A 193 -14.67 1.91 -3.92
C GLY A 193 -14.39 2.86 -2.76
N TYR A 194 -15.40 3.22 -1.95
CA TYR A 194 -15.24 3.99 -0.72
C TYR A 194 -15.33 3.09 0.52
N VAL A 195 -14.42 3.34 1.44
CA VAL A 195 -14.35 2.68 2.76
C VAL A 195 -14.30 3.75 3.84
N THR A 196 -14.98 3.50 4.95
CA THR A 196 -14.82 4.28 6.18
C THR A 196 -13.93 3.54 7.15
N VAL A 197 -12.97 4.22 7.77
CA VAL A 197 -12.08 3.68 8.80
C VAL A 197 -12.24 4.50 10.07
N GLN A 198 -12.47 3.83 11.19
CA GLN A 198 -12.68 4.44 12.49
C GLN A 198 -11.51 4.13 13.42
N VAL A 199 -11.03 5.14 14.13
CA VAL A 199 -9.92 5.00 15.08
C VAL A 199 -10.01 6.06 16.18
N PRO A 200 -9.86 5.67 17.46
CA PRO A 200 -9.67 6.63 18.55
C PRO A 200 -8.36 7.40 18.41
N VAL A 201 -8.46 8.73 18.43
CA VAL A 201 -7.33 9.66 18.30
C VAL A 201 -7.29 10.59 19.51
N THR A 202 -6.11 10.75 20.10
CA THR A 202 -5.83 11.64 21.22
C THR A 202 -5.16 12.92 20.73
N ASN A 203 -5.66 14.08 21.15
CA ASN A 203 -5.07 15.39 20.81
C ASN A 203 -4.09 15.89 21.89
N SER A 204 -3.47 17.05 21.65
CA SER A 204 -2.51 17.71 22.55
C SER A 204 -3.10 18.16 23.88
N SER A 205 -4.43 18.28 23.97
CA SER A 205 -5.16 18.52 25.23
C SER A 205 -5.46 17.23 26.01
N GLY A 206 -5.02 16.07 25.52
CA GLY A 206 -5.27 14.76 26.14
C GLY A 206 -6.68 14.20 25.89
N VAL A 207 -7.50 14.85 25.06
CA VAL A 207 -8.86 14.40 24.76
C VAL A 207 -8.79 13.32 23.68
N THR A 208 -9.42 12.17 23.94
CA THR A 208 -9.55 11.07 22.98
C THR A 208 -10.94 11.07 22.37
N GLN A 209 -11.02 11.05 21.04
CA GLN A 209 -12.25 10.95 20.27
C GLN A 209 -12.05 9.96 19.12
N THR A 210 -13.07 9.15 18.83
CA THR A 210 -13.10 8.40 17.58
C THR A 210 -13.11 9.38 16.42
N ARG A 211 -12.31 9.12 15.40
CA ARG A 211 -12.31 9.83 14.12
C ARG A 211 -12.73 8.87 13.03
N THR A 212 -13.57 9.34 12.12
CA THR A 212 -13.97 8.59 10.94
C THR A 212 -13.25 9.15 9.71
N PHE A 213 -12.38 8.34 9.13
CA PHE A 213 -11.69 8.59 7.89
C PHE A 213 -12.53 8.02 6.76
N THR A 214 -12.80 8.81 5.72
CA THR A 214 -13.39 8.29 4.48
C THR A 214 -12.28 8.20 3.46
N LEU A 215 -12.14 7.02 2.87
CA LEU A 215 -11.12 6.69 1.89
C LEU A 215 -11.76 6.32 0.56
N ARG A 216 -11.00 6.49 -0.52
CA ARG A 216 -11.34 6.06 -1.88
C ARG A 216 -10.22 5.18 -2.41
N GLU A 217 -10.58 4.06 -3.00
CA GLU A 217 -9.68 3.20 -3.74
C GLU A 217 -9.30 3.86 -5.08
N GLY A 218 -8.00 3.85 -5.40
CA GLY A 218 -7.43 4.29 -6.66
C GLY A 218 -6.46 3.24 -7.20
N ALA A 219 -5.78 3.57 -8.31
CA ALA A 219 -4.81 2.67 -8.95
C ALA A 219 -3.65 2.31 -8.01
N ASP A 220 -3.16 3.27 -7.23
CA ASP A 220 -2.04 3.12 -6.29
C ASP A 220 -2.49 2.79 -4.85
N GLY A 221 -3.73 2.33 -4.67
CA GLY A 221 -4.30 2.01 -3.37
C GLY A 221 -5.27 3.04 -2.82
N TYR A 222 -5.52 2.98 -1.51
CA TYR A 222 -6.45 3.87 -0.85
C TYR A 222 -5.84 5.24 -0.54
N CYS A 223 -6.58 6.30 -0.85
CA CYS A 223 -6.30 7.66 -0.40
C CYS A 223 -7.39 8.15 0.57
N ILE A 224 -7.04 9.02 1.52
CA ILE A 224 -7.94 9.64 2.49
C ILE A 224 -8.47 10.95 1.90
N GLY A 225 -9.79 11.04 1.74
CA GLY A 225 -10.41 12.26 1.22
C GLY A 225 -11.14 13.10 2.26
N ASP A 226 -11.58 12.51 3.37
CA ASP A 226 -12.23 13.26 4.45
C ASP A 226 -11.95 12.65 5.83
N VAL A 227 -12.04 13.48 6.86
CA VAL A 227 -11.92 13.09 8.27
C VAL A 227 -13.01 13.79 9.07
N SER A 228 -13.89 13.04 9.72
CA SER A 228 -14.98 13.57 10.55
C SER A 228 -14.87 13.11 12.01
N PRO A 229 -15.49 13.84 12.96
CA PRO A 229 -15.66 13.39 14.34
C PRO A 229 -16.43 12.07 14.46
#